data_AF-A0A4V3F6A5-F1
#
_entry.id   AF-A0A4V3F6A5-F1
#
_cell.length_a   1.000
_cell.length_b   1.000
_cell.length_c   1.000
_cell.angle_alpha   90.00
_cell.angle_beta   90.00
_cell.angle_gamma   90.00
#
_symmetry.space_group_name_H-M   'P 1'
#
loop_
_entity.id
_entity.type
_entity.pdbx_description
1 polymer ?
#
loop_
_entity_poly.entity_id
_entity_poly.type
_entity_poly.pdbx_seq_one_letter_code
_entity_poly.pdbx_strand_id
1 'polypeptide(L)'
;MQMRSDIQLTALIRAMKDVVIPAIDPANRLAIEQSQLVLGMLALMQKQLPMQFRFDRDELSRLLRTADRLAEACAAEPGLSETIRALADVQQPARQRFAAATVDPSELYGDVVGLREAIGALVTRAGDAASPALMSQIERHVLDLSREQLLRDRALMAPQGWEPGLPAVETLLEAVR
;
A
#
# COMPACT_ATOMS: atom_id res chain seq x y z
N MET A 1 4.16 14.89 1.14
CA MET A 1 3.37 14.12 0.16
C MET A 1 3.74 12.67 0.40
N GLN A 2 2.84 11.87 0.98
CA GLN A 2 3.15 10.46 1.20
C GLN A 2 3.33 9.80 -0.17
N MET A 3 4.50 9.20 -0.39
CA MET A 3 4.89 8.53 -1.63
C MET A 3 4.18 7.18 -1.77
N ARG A 4 2.84 7.20 -1.81
CA ARG A 4 2.02 6.01 -2.02
C ARG A 4 2.14 5.52 -3.46
N SER A 5 1.95 4.22 -3.65
CA SER A 5 2.10 3.55 -4.94
C SER A 5 1.14 4.08 -6.03
N ASP A 6 -0.07 4.50 -5.66
CA ASP A 6 -1.03 5.15 -6.56
C ASP A 6 -0.54 6.52 -7.06
N ILE A 7 0.05 7.32 -6.18
CA ILE A 7 0.68 8.61 -6.51
C ILE A 7 1.92 8.39 -7.38
N GLN A 8 2.74 7.38 -7.06
CA GLN A 8 3.91 7.00 -7.87
C GLN A 8 3.50 6.61 -9.30
N LEU A 9 2.50 5.74 -9.44
CA LEU A 9 1.98 5.33 -10.74
C LEU A 9 1.42 6.53 -11.51
N THR A 10 0.70 7.44 -10.85
CA THR A 10 0.24 8.70 -11.47
C THR A 10 1.39 9.52 -12.03
N ALA A 11 2.47 9.67 -11.26
CA ALA A 11 3.66 10.41 -11.69
C ALA A 11 4.36 9.73 -12.87
N LEU A 12 4.52 8.40 -12.83
CA LEU A 12 5.14 7.61 -13.91
C LEU A 12 4.32 7.68 -15.22
N ILE A 13 3.00 7.53 -15.14
CA ILE A 13 2.08 7.67 -16.27
C ILE A 13 2.24 9.06 -16.90
N ARG A 14 2.26 10.10 -16.07
CA ARG A 14 2.44 11.47 -16.55
C ARG A 14 3.81 11.68 -17.21
N ALA A 15 4.88 11.19 -16.60
CA ALA A 15 6.23 11.28 -17.18
C ALA A 15 6.31 10.58 -18.55
N MET A 16 5.74 9.39 -18.67
CA MET A 16 5.68 8.66 -19.94
C MET A 16 4.91 9.44 -20.99
N LYS A 17 3.72 9.92 -20.64
CA LYS A 17 2.80 10.60 -21.57
C LYS A 17 3.30 11.98 -22.00
N ASP A 18 3.80 12.78 -21.08
CA ASP A 18 4.06 14.20 -21.29
C ASP A 18 5.53 14.48 -21.66
N VAL A 19 6.45 13.57 -21.32
CA VAL A 19 7.90 13.78 -21.50
C VAL A 19 8.54 12.70 -22.36
N VAL A 20 8.42 11.43 -21.97
CA VAL A 20 9.21 10.35 -22.60
C VAL A 20 8.71 10.08 -24.02
N ILE A 21 7.42 9.76 -24.20
CA ILE A 21 6.86 9.42 -25.52
C ILE A 21 7.03 10.57 -26.52
N PRO A 22 6.74 11.85 -26.18
CA PRO A 22 6.96 12.96 -27.10
C PRO A 22 8.42 13.19 -27.51
N ALA A 23 9.38 12.74 -26.69
CA ALA A 23 10.81 12.90 -26.98
C ALA A 23 11.39 11.77 -27.86
N ILE A 24 10.61 10.72 -28.16
CA ILE A 24 11.06 9.62 -29.04
C ILE A 24 11.05 10.11 -30.49
N ASP A 25 12.09 9.76 -31.24
CA ASP A 25 12.15 9.99 -32.69
C ASP A 25 10.89 9.41 -33.38
N PRO A 26 10.07 10.24 -34.06
CA PRO A 26 8.88 9.79 -34.76
C PRO A 26 9.12 8.71 -35.81
N ALA A 27 10.35 8.62 -36.36
CA ALA A 27 10.73 7.57 -37.31
C ALA A 27 10.91 6.20 -36.65
N ASN A 28 11.15 6.14 -35.33
CA ASN A 28 11.33 4.91 -34.58
C ASN A 28 9.98 4.36 -34.07
N ARG A 29 9.19 3.80 -34.99
CA ARG A 29 7.86 3.24 -34.71
C ARG A 29 7.86 2.20 -33.60
N LEU A 30 8.88 1.32 -33.57
CA LEU A 30 8.99 0.29 -32.55
C LEU A 30 9.10 0.90 -31.15
N ALA A 31 9.94 1.93 -30.96
CA ALA A 31 10.09 2.59 -29.66
C ALA A 31 8.79 3.27 -29.21
N ILE A 32 8.04 3.87 -30.14
CA ILE A 32 6.73 4.47 -29.85
C ILE A 32 5.74 3.39 -29.40
N GLU A 33 5.63 2.30 -30.16
CA GLU A 33 4.72 1.19 -29.83
C GLU A 33 5.04 0.59 -28.47
N GLN A 34 6.31 0.29 -28.18
CA GLN A 34 6.70 -0.25 -26.87
C GLN A 34 6.42 0.73 -25.74
N SER A 35 6.63 2.03 -25.95
CA SER A 35 6.35 3.04 -24.92
C SER A 35 4.85 3.19 -24.65
N GLN A 36 4.01 3.05 -25.67
CA GLN A 36 2.55 3.01 -25.52
C GLN A 36 2.10 1.75 -24.74
N LEU A 37 2.72 0.59 -24.97
CA LEU A 37 2.45 -0.62 -24.19
C LEU A 37 2.81 -0.44 -22.71
N VAL A 38 3.97 0.16 -22.41
CA VAL A 38 4.37 0.49 -21.03
C VAL A 38 3.35 1.44 -20.38
N LEU A 39 2.96 2.52 -21.07
CA LEU A 39 1.96 3.46 -20.58
C LEU A 39 0.61 2.76 -20.28
N GLY A 40 0.17 1.90 -21.20
CA GLY A 40 -1.05 1.10 -21.03
C GLY A 40 -0.97 0.16 -19.83
N MET A 41 0.17 -0.50 -19.63
CA MET A 41 0.39 -1.39 -18.48
C MET A 41 0.40 -0.61 -17.16
N LEU A 42 1.07 0.54 -17.09
CA LEU A 42 1.08 1.40 -15.90
C LEU A 42 -0.35 1.85 -15.53
N ALA A 43 -1.14 2.26 -16.52
CA ALA A 43 -2.54 2.63 -16.30
C ALA A 43 -3.39 1.44 -15.82
N LEU A 44 -3.16 0.24 -16.37
CA LEU A 44 -3.83 -0.98 -15.91
C LEU A 44 -3.47 -1.31 -14.46
N MET A 45 -2.18 -1.27 -14.11
CA MET A 45 -1.71 -1.50 -12.75
C MET A 45 -2.35 -0.52 -11.77
N GLN A 46 -2.42 0.77 -12.12
CA GLN A 46 -3.06 1.79 -11.28
C GLN A 46 -4.53 1.45 -11.01
N LYS A 47 -5.26 0.94 -12.02
CA LYS A 47 -6.66 0.55 -11.87
C LYS A 47 -6.84 -0.72 -11.03
N GLN A 48 -5.90 -1.66 -11.12
CA GLN A 48 -5.99 -2.96 -10.45
C GLN A 48 -5.53 -2.92 -9.00
N LEU A 49 -4.56 -2.05 -8.66
CA LEU A 49 -3.94 -2.00 -7.34
C LEU A 49 -4.93 -1.90 -6.17
N PRO A 50 -6.01 -1.09 -6.23
CA PRO A 50 -7.00 -1.03 -5.15
C PRO A 50 -7.77 -2.33 -4.93
N MET A 51 -7.84 -3.21 -5.94
CA MET A 51 -8.55 -4.48 -5.87
C MET A 51 -7.67 -5.63 -5.37
N GLN A 52 -6.34 -5.47 -5.34
CA GLN A 52 -5.39 -6.56 -5.08
C GLN A 52 -5.71 -7.29 -3.77
N PHE A 53 -5.90 -6.54 -2.68
CA PHE A 53 -6.22 -7.13 -1.37
C PHE A 53 -7.51 -7.97 -1.38
N ARG A 54 -8.55 -7.49 -2.07
CA ARG A 54 -9.82 -8.22 -2.22
C ARG A 54 -9.62 -9.50 -3.02
N PHE A 55 -8.83 -9.42 -4.08
CA PHE A 55 -8.49 -10.57 -4.91
C PHE A 55 -7.72 -11.62 -4.10
N ASP A 56 -6.68 -11.22 -3.36
CA ASP A 56 -5.87 -12.12 -2.52
C ASP A 56 -6.72 -12.79 -1.43
N ARG A 57 -7.62 -12.03 -0.79
CA ARG A 57 -8.54 -12.56 0.23
C ARG A 57 -9.51 -13.57 -0.36
N ASP A 58 -10.10 -13.28 -1.52
CA ASP A 58 -11.00 -14.17 -2.23
C ASP A 58 -10.29 -15.45 -2.73
N GLU A 59 -9.07 -15.32 -3.24
CA GLU A 59 -8.21 -16.46 -3.58
C GLU A 59 -7.91 -17.34 -2.37
N LEU A 60 -7.48 -16.75 -1.25
CA LEU A 60 -7.22 -17.49 -0.01
C LEU A 60 -8.46 -18.24 0.48
N SER A 61 -9.64 -17.61 0.40
CA SER A 61 -10.92 -18.25 0.73
C SER A 61 -11.23 -19.47 -0.16
N ARG A 62 -10.99 -19.37 -1.47
CA ARG A 62 -11.14 -20.52 -2.37
C ARG A 62 -10.13 -21.62 -2.05
N LEU A 63 -8.86 -21.29 -1.85
CA LEU A 63 -7.82 -22.26 -1.56
C LEU A 63 -8.09 -23.01 -0.25
N LEU A 64 -8.51 -22.31 0.81
CA LEU A 64 -8.88 -22.94 2.08
C LEU A 64 -10.04 -23.93 1.91
N ARG A 65 -11.10 -23.55 1.18
CA ARG A 65 -12.23 -24.45 0.89
C ARG A 65 -11.84 -25.65 0.04
N THR A 66 -10.98 -25.45 -0.96
CA THR A 66 -10.47 -26.54 -1.80
C THR A 66 -9.62 -27.50 -0.97
N ALA A 67 -8.75 -26.97 -0.11
CA ALA A 67 -7.93 -27.78 0.78
C ALA A 67 -8.78 -28.63 1.73
N ASP A 68 -9.87 -28.09 2.28
CA ASP A 68 -10.81 -28.88 3.11
C ASP A 68 -11.43 -30.04 2.34
N ARG A 69 -11.93 -29.77 1.13
CA ARG A 69 -12.56 -30.80 0.28
C ARG A 69 -11.58 -31.88 -0.13
N LEU A 70 -10.34 -31.53 -0.43
CA LEU A 70 -9.31 -32.49 -0.80
C LEU A 70 -8.88 -33.33 0.41
N ALA A 71 -8.70 -32.71 1.59
CA ALA A 71 -8.40 -33.44 2.81
C ALA A 71 -9.51 -34.44 3.17
N GLU A 72 -10.77 -34.03 3.06
CA GLU A 72 -11.94 -34.89 3.28
C GLU A 72 -12.01 -36.04 2.27
N ALA A 73 -11.86 -35.75 0.97
CA ALA A 73 -11.90 -36.76 -0.08
C ALA A 73 -10.76 -37.80 0.03
N CYS A 74 -9.61 -37.39 0.57
CA CYS A 74 -8.44 -38.26 0.72
C CYS A 74 -8.34 -38.92 2.10
N ALA A 75 -9.25 -38.64 3.04
CA ALA A 75 -9.12 -39.05 4.44
C ALA A 75 -9.02 -40.57 4.66
N ALA A 76 -9.63 -41.37 3.77
CA ALA A 76 -9.63 -42.83 3.86
C ALA A 76 -8.43 -43.49 3.15
N GLU A 77 -7.60 -42.73 2.43
CA GLU A 77 -6.51 -43.27 1.63
C GLU A 77 -5.27 -43.57 2.50
N PRO A 78 -4.86 -44.85 2.67
CA PRO A 78 -3.84 -45.25 3.66
C PRO A 78 -2.45 -44.62 3.45
N GLY A 79 -2.16 -44.11 2.25
CA GLY A 79 -0.89 -43.47 1.91
C GLY A 79 -0.86 -41.95 2.01
N LEU A 80 -1.98 -41.29 2.34
CA LEU A 80 -2.09 -39.82 2.27
C LEU A 80 -2.11 -39.10 3.62
N SER A 81 -2.10 -39.82 4.74
CA SER A 81 -2.20 -39.26 6.09
C SER A 81 -1.14 -38.18 6.41
N GLU A 82 0.11 -38.38 5.98
CA GLU A 82 1.17 -37.39 6.20
C GLU A 82 0.96 -36.13 5.34
N THR A 83 0.55 -36.30 4.09
CA THR A 83 0.24 -35.19 3.17
C THR A 83 -0.95 -34.37 3.67
N ILE A 84 -1.99 -35.02 4.19
CA ILE A 84 -3.16 -34.36 4.79
C ILE A 84 -2.74 -33.55 6.03
N ARG A 85 -1.85 -34.11 6.87
CA ARG A 85 -1.32 -33.39 8.03
C ARG A 85 -0.51 -32.17 7.61
N ALA A 86 0.38 -32.31 6.62
CA ALA A 86 1.16 -31.19 6.10
C ALA A 86 0.27 -30.09 5.50
N LEU A 87 -0.84 -30.45 4.84
CA LEU A 87 -1.83 -29.50 4.36
C LEU A 87 -2.48 -28.74 5.54
N ALA A 88 -2.89 -29.44 6.60
CA ALA A 88 -3.48 -28.85 7.78
C ALA A 88 -2.52 -27.86 8.48
N ASP A 89 -1.23 -28.18 8.54
CA ASP A 89 -0.19 -27.33 9.14
C ASP A 89 -0.07 -25.97 8.44
N VAL A 90 -0.31 -25.90 7.13
CA VAL A 90 -0.33 -24.64 6.35
C VAL A 90 -1.70 -23.95 6.45
N GLN A 91 -2.80 -24.71 6.48
CA GLN A 91 -4.15 -24.17 6.59
C GLN A 91 -4.38 -23.42 7.90
N GLN A 92 -3.87 -23.93 9.04
CA GLN A 92 -4.12 -23.35 10.35
C GLN A 92 -3.69 -21.87 10.45
N PRO A 93 -2.43 -21.48 10.20
CA PRO A 93 -2.03 -20.07 10.23
C PRO A 93 -2.71 -19.25 9.12
N ALA A 94 -3.00 -19.85 7.96
CA ALA A 94 -3.72 -19.18 6.88
C ALA A 94 -5.14 -18.76 7.30
N ARG A 95 -5.87 -19.63 8.01
CA ARG A 95 -7.21 -19.31 8.55
C ARG A 95 -7.18 -18.18 9.56
N GLN A 96 -6.18 -18.17 10.45
CA GLN A 96 -6.00 -17.11 11.44
C GLN A 96 -5.80 -15.75 10.76
N ARG A 97 -4.93 -15.69 9.74
CA ARG A 97 -4.70 -14.45 8.98
C ARG A 97 -5.92 -14.03 8.18
N PHE A 98 -6.61 -14.97 7.53
CA PHE A 98 -7.85 -14.69 6.81
C PHE A 98 -8.92 -14.10 7.72
N ALA A 99 -9.08 -14.64 8.93
CA ALA A 99 -10.02 -14.13 9.93
C ALA A 99 -9.63 -12.74 10.47
N ALA A 100 -8.34 -12.42 10.54
CA ALA A 100 -7.84 -11.11 10.97
C ALA A 100 -7.91 -10.04 9.86
N ALA A 101 -7.90 -10.45 8.59
CA ALA A 101 -7.92 -9.58 7.41
C ALA A 101 -9.35 -9.04 7.10
N THR A 102 -9.98 -8.39 8.07
CA THR A 102 -11.38 -7.94 8.00
C THR A 102 -11.57 -6.58 7.33
N VAL A 103 -10.64 -5.65 7.56
CA VAL A 103 -10.69 -4.28 7.06
C VAL A 103 -9.95 -4.18 5.73
N ASP A 104 -10.60 -3.58 4.73
CA ASP A 104 -9.95 -3.29 3.46
C ASP A 104 -8.90 -2.17 3.62
N PRO A 105 -7.69 -2.28 3.04
CA PRO A 105 -6.69 -1.21 3.08
C PRO A 105 -7.20 0.15 2.60
N SER A 106 -8.20 0.17 1.70
CA SER A 106 -8.84 1.41 1.25
C SER A 106 -9.68 2.07 2.34
N GLU A 107 -10.31 1.31 3.25
CA GLU A 107 -11.04 1.85 4.40
C GLU A 107 -10.08 2.49 5.39
N LEU A 108 -8.99 1.79 5.74
CA LEU A 108 -7.93 2.34 6.58
C LEU A 108 -7.32 3.61 5.98
N TYR A 109 -7.16 3.64 4.66
CA TYR A 109 -6.72 4.87 3.98
C TYR A 109 -7.75 5.99 4.09
N GLY A 110 -9.04 5.68 3.90
CA GLY A 110 -10.14 6.61 4.10
C GLY A 110 -10.10 7.25 5.49
N ASP A 111 -9.88 6.45 6.53
CA ASP A 111 -9.75 6.94 7.90
C ASP A 111 -8.56 7.89 8.07
N VAL A 112 -7.41 7.57 7.47
CA VAL A 112 -6.22 8.44 7.48
C VAL A 112 -6.50 9.78 6.80
N VAL A 113 -7.19 9.78 5.66
CA VAL A 113 -7.57 11.01 4.94
C VAL A 113 -8.55 11.81 5.77
N GLY A 114 -9.62 11.19 6.27
CA GLY A 114 -10.66 11.84 7.07
C GLY A 114 -10.10 12.46 8.36
N LEU A 115 -9.21 11.76 9.06
CA LEU A 115 -8.56 12.31 10.25
C LEU A 115 -7.69 13.53 9.93
N ARG A 116 -6.94 13.50 8.82
CA ARG A 116 -6.13 14.66 8.39
C ARG A 116 -6.99 15.86 8.06
N GLU A 117 -8.09 15.67 7.36
CA GLU A 117 -9.03 16.74 7.03
C GLU A 117 -9.66 17.32 8.31
N ALA A 118 -10.11 16.46 9.23
CA ALA A 118 -10.70 16.89 10.49
C ALA A 118 -9.70 17.65 11.38
N ILE A 119 -8.47 17.16 11.50
CA ILE A 119 -7.39 17.86 12.23
C ILE A 119 -7.09 19.21 11.57
N GLY A 120 -6.98 19.27 10.24
CA GLY A 120 -6.75 20.51 9.51
C GLY A 120 -7.86 21.54 9.74
N ALA A 121 -9.12 21.10 9.69
CA ALA A 121 -10.27 21.95 9.98
C ALA A 121 -10.26 22.48 11.42
N LEU A 122 -9.89 21.65 12.40
CA LEU A 122 -9.75 22.06 13.80
C LEU A 122 -8.65 23.11 13.97
N VAL A 123 -7.48 22.89 13.39
CA VAL A 123 -6.34 23.83 13.47
C VAL A 123 -6.72 25.17 12.85
N THR A 124 -7.34 25.18 11.67
CA THR A 124 -7.81 26.40 11.01
C THR A 124 -8.79 27.17 11.90
N ARG A 125 -9.81 26.50 12.44
CA ARG A 125 -10.78 27.15 13.33
C ARG A 125 -10.17 27.63 14.65
N ALA A 126 -9.18 26.92 15.18
CA ALA A 126 -8.46 27.35 16.36
C ALA A 126 -7.69 28.65 16.09
N GLY A 127 -7.13 28.82 14.89
CA GLY A 127 -6.45 30.05 14.48
C GLY A 127 -7.30 31.31 14.63
N ASP A 128 -8.62 31.20 14.45
CA ASP A 128 -9.54 32.34 14.52
C ASP A 128 -9.98 32.70 15.96
N ALA A 129 -9.90 31.75 16.91
CA ALA A 129 -10.59 31.85 18.20
C ALA A 129 -9.77 31.45 19.44
N ALA A 130 -8.59 30.84 19.25
CA ALA A 130 -7.78 30.33 20.35
C ALA A 130 -6.91 31.42 20.99
N SER A 131 -6.59 31.22 22.27
CA SER A 131 -5.60 32.05 22.95
C SER A 131 -4.20 31.81 22.37
N PRO A 132 -3.28 32.78 22.47
CA PRO A 132 -1.88 32.59 22.03
C PRO A 132 -1.20 31.37 22.66
N ALA A 133 -1.51 31.06 23.93
CA ALA A 133 -0.97 29.91 24.64
C ALA A 133 -1.46 28.58 24.03
N LEU A 134 -2.75 28.48 23.68
CA LEU A 134 -3.31 27.31 23.02
C LEU A 134 -2.76 27.15 21.60
N MET A 135 -2.61 28.26 20.86
CA MET A 135 -2.01 28.23 19.51
C MET A 135 -0.57 27.72 19.53
N SER A 136 0.24 28.11 20.51
CA SER A 136 1.60 27.59 20.68
C SER A 136 1.63 26.09 21.02
N GLN A 137 0.61 25.57 21.72
CA GLN A 137 0.49 24.12 21.94
C GLN A 137 0.13 23.38 20.66
N ILE A 138 -0.85 23.88 19.90
CA ILE A 138 -1.28 23.32 18.62
C ILE A 138 -0.11 23.28 17.64
N GLU A 139 0.64 24.39 17.52
CA GLU A 139 1.81 24.47 16.64
C GLU A 139 2.83 23.38 16.97
N ARG A 140 3.18 23.20 18.26
CA ARG A 140 4.12 22.15 18.68
C ARG A 140 3.64 20.76 18.26
N HIS A 141 2.39 20.43 18.51
CA HIS A 141 1.84 19.11 18.11
C HIS A 141 1.85 18.89 16.59
N VAL A 142 1.53 19.91 15.80
CA VAL A 142 1.56 19.84 14.33
C VAL A 142 2.99 19.68 13.82
N LEU A 143 3.95 20.40 14.41
CA LEU A 143 5.36 20.31 14.03
C LEU A 143 5.96 18.95 14.41
N ASP A 144 5.61 18.40 15.57
CA ASP A 144 6.05 17.07 16.00
C ASP A 144 5.53 15.98 15.07
N LEU A 145 4.22 16.00 14.75
CA LEU A 145 3.61 15.11 13.75
C LEU A 145 4.34 15.22 12.40
N SER A 146 4.55 16.45 11.93
CA SER A 146 5.16 16.71 10.62
C SER A 146 6.60 16.24 10.56
N ARG A 147 7.38 16.44 11.63
CA ARG A 147 8.77 15.98 11.75
C ARG A 147 8.87 14.48 11.54
N GLU A 148 8.05 13.71 12.24
CA GLU A 148 8.10 12.25 12.12
C GLU A 148 7.59 11.77 10.76
N GLN A 149 6.52 12.37 10.23
CA GLN A 149 6.00 12.01 8.92
C GLN A 149 7.05 12.26 7.81
N LEU A 150 7.75 13.40 7.86
CA LEU A 150 8.80 13.72 6.90
C LEU A 150 9.96 12.73 6.95
N LEU A 151 10.36 12.30 8.15
CA LEU A 151 11.40 11.28 8.29
C LEU A 151 10.97 9.95 7.63
N ARG A 152 9.73 9.51 7.84
CA ARG A 152 9.18 8.30 7.21
C ARG A 152 9.08 8.43 5.69
N ASP A 153 8.59 9.56 5.19
CA ASP A 153 8.48 9.83 3.74
C ASP A 153 9.86 9.81 3.07
N ARG A 154 10.88 10.41 3.71
CA ARG A 154 12.26 10.41 3.20
C ARG A 154 12.87 9.02 3.24
N ALA A 155 12.72 8.30 4.35
CA ALA A 155 13.22 6.93 4.50
C ALA A 155 12.65 5.98 3.42
N LEU A 156 11.37 6.12 3.08
CA LEU A 156 10.73 5.34 2.00
C LEU A 156 11.39 5.57 0.63
N MET A 157 12.00 6.74 0.44
CA MET A 157 12.67 7.16 -0.81
C MET A 157 14.18 6.92 -0.80
N ALA A 158 14.75 6.42 0.30
CA ALA A 158 16.17 6.16 0.43
C ALA A 158 16.76 5.29 -0.71
N PRO A 159 16.05 4.28 -1.27
CA PRO A 159 16.58 3.49 -2.38
C PRO A 159 16.89 4.27 -3.67
N GLN A 160 16.36 5.50 -3.83
CA GLN A 160 16.66 6.35 -4.99
C GLN A 160 18.03 7.02 -4.91
N GLY A 161 18.71 6.95 -3.76
CA GLY A 161 20.07 7.45 -3.58
C GLY A 161 20.18 8.98 -3.53
N TRP A 162 19.07 9.70 -3.38
CA TRP A 162 19.06 11.16 -3.30
C TRP A 162 19.61 11.70 -1.97
N GLU A 163 19.41 10.95 -0.89
CA GLU A 163 19.84 11.35 0.44
C GLU A 163 20.51 10.17 1.17
N PRO A 164 21.80 10.28 1.52
CA PRO A 164 22.49 9.25 2.31
C PRO A 164 22.16 9.36 3.80
N GLY A 165 22.28 8.24 4.53
CA GLY A 165 22.23 8.22 5.99
C GLY A 165 20.83 8.20 6.62
N LEU A 166 19.78 7.97 5.83
CA LEU A 166 18.44 7.77 6.34
C LEU A 166 18.30 6.37 7.00
N PRO A 167 17.52 6.24 8.09
CA PRO A 167 17.20 4.95 8.67
C PRO A 167 16.35 4.12 7.70
N ALA A 168 16.37 2.79 7.87
CA ALA A 168 15.48 1.90 7.13
C ALA A 168 14.01 2.18 7.52
N VAL A 169 13.12 2.28 6.54
CA VAL A 169 11.72 2.67 6.77
C VAL A 169 10.99 1.70 7.69
N GLU A 170 11.33 0.41 7.63
CA GLU A 170 10.79 -0.67 8.45
C GLU A 170 10.98 -0.35 9.95
N THR A 171 12.16 0.13 10.33
CA THR A 171 12.48 0.49 11.72
C THR A 171 11.62 1.64 12.25
N LEU A 172 11.14 2.52 11.37
CA LEU A 172 10.28 3.65 11.72
C LEU A 172 8.79 3.29 11.79
N LEU A 173 8.41 2.16 11.21
CA LEU A 173 7.03 1.65 11.18
C LEU A 173 6.76 0.66 12.33
N GLU A 174 7.78 -0.06 12.80
CA GLU A 174 7.68 -1.02 13.90
C GLU A 174 7.55 -0.35 15.28
N ALA A 175 8.02 0.88 15.44
CA ALA A 175 8.00 1.64 16.71
C ALA A 175 6.58 2.02 17.21
N VAL A 176 5.52 1.63 16.48
CA VAL A 176 4.11 1.97 16.79
C VAL A 176 3.34 0.74 17.34
N ARG A 177 4.01 -0.39 17.58
CA ARG A 177 3.41 -1.60 18.19
C ARG A 177 3.59 -1.66 19.69
#